data_AF-A0A813F3Q3-F1
#
_entry.id   AF-A0A813F3Q3-F1
#
_cell.length_a   1.000
_cell.length_b   1.000
_cell.length_c   1.000
_cell.angle_alpha   90.00
_cell.angle_beta   90.00
_cell.angle_gamma   90.00
#
_symmetry.space_group_name_H-M   'P 1'
#
loop_
_entity.id
_entity.type
_entity.pdbx_description
1 polymer ?
#
loop_
_entity_poly.entity_id
_entity_poly.type
_entity_poly.pdbx_seq_one_letter_code
_entity_poly.pdbx_strand_id
1 'polypeptide(L)'
;MSYRAEFPRLEFEDEGVRKSLQECSLIDDRPGVGPAVESRSEPAIAQAEIWSRDQILADQVTLLNFMVTPDGLQDQMLGILVAKEEPDVEKKRQNLIIESAQSKAQLKEIEDKILELLSNSKGNILDDEELITTLANSKVTSVRIEERVKEQEKTQALVQETRQTYVPVSVRGSAMFFVVADLCKVEPMYQYSLEWFVEIFLLAIKTAEKPERNLQRRLMALQSQFIKLLYEKVCDSLFAKDKLMLSLLLAFKAMEVDHTLDQEEKALLLVCGATGAKARPRPKAEWLSDVSWGRISELEDLG
;
A
#
# COMPACT_ATOMS: atom_id res chain seq x y z
N MET A 1 -14.74 -11.08 32.70
CA MET A 1 -15.70 -12.09 32.18
C MET A 1 -15.41 -12.23 30.70
N SER A 2 -14.72 -13.32 30.32
CA SER A 2 -14.35 -13.61 28.95
C SER A 2 -15.59 -14.12 28.23
N TYR A 3 -16.20 -13.30 27.38
CA TYR A 3 -17.27 -13.77 26.49
C TYR A 3 -16.61 -14.63 25.41
N ARG A 4 -16.69 -15.95 25.60
CA ARG A 4 -16.41 -16.95 24.57
C ARG A 4 -17.62 -16.87 23.63
N ALA A 5 -17.49 -16.16 22.51
CA ALA A 5 -18.55 -16.13 21.50
C ALA A 5 -18.76 -17.57 21.00
N GLU A 6 -19.94 -18.12 21.23
CA GLU A 6 -20.33 -19.38 20.62
C GLU A 6 -20.55 -19.11 19.13
N PHE A 7 -19.59 -19.55 18.30
CA PHE A 7 -19.74 -19.54 16.85
C PHE A 7 -21.03 -20.30 16.48
N PRO A 8 -21.91 -19.74 15.64
CA PRO A 8 -23.00 -20.51 15.04
C PRO A 8 -22.38 -21.76 14.40
N ARG A 9 -22.96 -22.94 14.63
CA ARG A 9 -22.43 -24.24 14.19
C ARG A 9 -22.29 -24.29 12.66
N LEU A 10 -21.20 -23.76 12.14
CA LEU A 10 -20.60 -24.21 10.90
C LEU A 10 -19.85 -25.48 11.28
N GLU A 11 -20.41 -26.63 10.91
CA GLU A 11 -19.76 -27.93 11.09
C GLU A 11 -18.57 -28.02 10.13
N PHE A 12 -17.45 -27.41 10.51
CA PHE A 12 -16.18 -27.66 9.84
C PHE A 12 -15.72 -29.08 10.19
N GLU A 13 -15.59 -29.95 9.18
CA GLU A 13 -15.11 -31.32 9.34
C GLU A 13 -13.63 -31.39 9.75
N ASP A 14 -12.86 -30.33 9.48
CA ASP A 14 -11.43 -30.25 9.80
C ASP A 14 -11.15 -29.62 11.18
N GLU A 15 -10.45 -30.36 12.05
CA GLU A 15 -10.01 -29.88 13.37
C GLU A 15 -8.98 -28.74 13.30
N GLY A 16 -8.20 -28.66 12.22
CA GLY A 16 -7.22 -27.59 12.02
C GLY A 16 -7.89 -26.22 11.86
N VAL A 17 -8.95 -26.20 11.06
CA VAL A 17 -9.80 -25.03 10.80
C VAL A 17 -10.53 -24.55 12.06
N ARG A 18 -11.05 -25.50 12.87
CA ARG A 18 -11.71 -25.15 14.13
C ARG A 18 -10.77 -24.50 15.13
N LYS A 19 -9.54 -24.99 15.24
CA LYS A 19 -8.53 -24.41 16.14
C LYS A 19 -8.11 -23.02 15.69
N SER A 20 -7.97 -22.81 14.39
CA SER A 20 -7.54 -21.52 13.85
C SER A 20 -8.63 -20.44 13.90
N LEU A 21 -9.90 -20.81 13.74
CA LEU A 21 -11.04 -19.92 13.98
C LEU A 21 -11.21 -19.52 15.46
N GLN A 22 -10.78 -20.38 16.40
CA GLN A 22 -10.76 -20.02 17.83
C GLN A 22 -9.74 -18.93 18.18
N GLU A 23 -8.73 -18.71 17.35
CA GLU A 23 -7.73 -17.65 17.52
C GLU A 23 -8.18 -16.30 16.93
N CYS A 24 -9.28 -16.30 16.19
CA CYS A 24 -9.82 -15.10 15.55
C CYS A 24 -10.90 -14.42 16.39
N SER A 25 -10.99 -13.09 16.31
CA SER A 25 -12.02 -12.31 17.00
C SER A 25 -13.24 -12.09 16.12
N LEU A 26 -14.44 -12.40 16.64
CA LEU A 26 -15.72 -12.08 15.99
C LEU A 26 -15.95 -10.57 16.01
N ILE A 27 -16.19 -9.97 14.84
CA ILE A 27 -16.36 -8.52 14.66
C ILE A 27 -17.84 -8.13 14.58
N ASP A 28 -18.64 -8.90 13.85
CA ASP A 28 -20.06 -8.60 13.62
C ASP A 28 -20.85 -9.91 13.44
N ASP A 29 -22.02 -9.97 14.08
CA ASP A 29 -22.97 -11.10 14.04
C ASP A 29 -24.42 -10.60 14.08
N ARG A 30 -24.65 -9.39 13.54
CA ARG A 30 -26.00 -8.80 13.51
C ARG A 30 -26.90 -9.53 12.50
N PRO A 31 -28.16 -9.82 12.85
CA PRO A 31 -29.10 -10.45 11.93
C PRO A 31 -29.28 -9.60 10.66
N GLY A 32 -29.02 -10.21 9.49
CA GLY A 32 -29.05 -9.57 8.17
C GLY A 32 -27.68 -9.18 7.61
N VAL A 33 -26.61 -9.23 8.41
CA VAL A 33 -25.21 -9.08 7.99
C VAL A 33 -24.52 -10.42 8.26
N GLY A 34 -23.84 -11.00 7.27
CA GLY A 34 -23.11 -12.26 7.48
C GLY A 34 -22.03 -12.12 8.56
N PRO A 35 -21.70 -13.19 9.31
CA PRO A 35 -20.72 -13.13 10.39
C PRO A 35 -19.33 -12.77 9.86
N ALA A 36 -18.65 -11.83 10.53
CA ALA A 36 -17.31 -11.36 10.16
C ALA A 36 -16.29 -11.63 11.26
N VAL A 37 -15.08 -12.07 10.87
CA VAL A 37 -14.04 -12.55 11.79
C VAL A 37 -12.68 -11.93 11.38
N GLU A 38 -11.89 -11.47 12.35
CA GLU A 38 -10.56 -10.84 12.14
C GLU A 38 -9.45 -11.66 12.81
N SER A 39 -8.32 -11.80 12.11
CA SER A 39 -7.05 -12.31 12.64
C SER A 39 -5.97 -11.21 12.51
N ARG A 40 -5.11 -11.08 13.52
CA ARG A 40 -4.07 -10.03 13.61
C ARG A 40 -2.64 -10.54 13.46
N SER A 41 -2.43 -11.84 13.30
CA SER A 41 -1.09 -12.43 13.30
C SER A 41 -0.57 -12.64 11.86
N GLU A 42 0.66 -12.22 11.55
CA GLU A 42 1.36 -12.49 10.28
C GLU A 42 1.43 -13.98 9.82
N PRO A 43 1.46 -15.01 10.71
CA PRO A 43 1.26 -16.40 10.26
C PRO A 43 -0.08 -16.66 9.56
N ALA A 44 -1.04 -15.71 9.59
CA ALA A 44 -2.28 -15.76 8.84
C ALA A 44 -2.07 -15.82 7.31
N ILE A 45 -0.91 -15.44 6.77
CA ILE A 45 -0.61 -15.60 5.33
C ILE A 45 -0.34 -17.06 4.99
N ALA A 46 0.53 -17.71 5.77
CA ALA A 46 0.78 -19.14 5.64
C ALA A 46 -0.49 -19.94 5.99
N GLN A 47 -1.27 -19.50 6.98
CA GLN A 47 -2.57 -20.09 7.31
C GLN A 47 -3.64 -19.80 6.26
N ALA A 48 -3.66 -18.65 5.59
CA ALA A 48 -4.55 -18.36 4.49
C ALA A 48 -4.21 -19.17 3.25
N GLU A 49 -2.93 -19.42 2.96
CA GLU A 49 -2.50 -20.36 1.91
C GLU A 49 -2.89 -21.81 2.25
N ILE A 50 -2.82 -22.20 3.53
CA ILE A 50 -3.32 -23.49 4.02
C ILE A 50 -4.85 -23.57 3.89
N TRP A 51 -5.58 -22.53 4.32
CA TRP A 51 -7.05 -22.46 4.24
C TRP A 51 -7.56 -22.34 2.80
N SER A 52 -6.78 -21.74 1.90
CA SER A 52 -7.09 -21.67 0.47
C SER A 52 -6.82 -22.99 -0.25
N ARG A 53 -5.96 -23.87 0.30
CA ARG A 53 -5.78 -25.25 -0.20
C ARG A 53 -6.90 -26.17 0.27
N ASP A 54 -7.55 -25.86 1.40
CA ASP A 54 -8.73 -26.57 1.87
C ASP A 54 -9.98 -26.09 1.12
N GLN A 55 -10.33 -26.83 0.08
CA GLN A 55 -11.42 -26.50 -0.85
C GLN A 55 -12.79 -26.28 -0.18
N ILE A 56 -12.99 -26.83 1.03
CA ILE A 56 -14.23 -26.67 1.82
C ILE A 56 -14.36 -25.26 2.42
N LEU A 57 -13.26 -24.64 2.82
CA LEU A 57 -13.27 -23.30 3.44
C LEU A 57 -13.43 -22.19 2.39
N ALA A 58 -12.80 -22.34 1.24
CA ALA A 58 -12.86 -21.36 0.15
C ALA A 58 -14.29 -21.16 -0.40
N ASP A 59 -15.12 -22.21 -0.39
CA ASP A 59 -16.51 -22.15 -0.85
C ASP A 59 -17.49 -21.59 0.21
N GLN A 60 -17.09 -21.57 1.49
CA GLN A 60 -17.96 -21.18 2.61
C GLN A 60 -17.63 -19.81 3.21
N VAL A 61 -16.41 -19.33 3.02
CA VAL A 61 -15.91 -18.09 3.64
C VAL A 61 -15.24 -17.22 2.60
N THR A 62 -15.59 -15.93 2.57
CA THR A 62 -14.86 -14.95 1.76
C THR A 62 -13.69 -14.40 2.57
N LEU A 63 -12.46 -14.75 2.17
CA LEU A 63 -11.25 -14.22 2.79
C LEU A 63 -10.98 -12.78 2.32
N LEU A 64 -10.84 -11.86 3.26
CA LEU A 64 -10.44 -10.48 2.99
C LEU A 64 -9.01 -10.25 3.51
N ASN A 65 -8.11 -9.83 2.63
CA ASN A 65 -6.73 -9.56 2.97
C ASN A 65 -6.52 -8.06 3.25
N PHE A 66 -6.20 -7.73 4.51
CA PHE A 66 -5.89 -6.37 4.95
C PHE A 66 -4.38 -6.12 5.09
N MET A 67 -3.54 -6.93 4.44
CA MET A 67 -2.10 -6.68 4.42
C MET A 67 -1.78 -5.29 3.86
N VAL A 68 -0.79 -4.67 4.48
CA VAL A 68 -0.23 -3.41 4.00
C VAL A 68 0.53 -3.70 2.70
N THR A 69 0.06 -3.13 1.59
CA THR A 69 0.72 -3.23 0.29
C THR A 69 1.68 -2.06 0.08
N PRO A 70 2.76 -2.23 -0.71
CA PRO A 70 3.69 -1.15 -1.02
C PRO A 70 3.02 0.09 -1.60
N ASP A 71 2.11 -0.11 -2.56
CA ASP A 71 1.36 0.96 -3.22
C ASP A 71 0.37 1.64 -2.25
N GLY A 72 -0.36 0.83 -1.47
CA GLY A 72 -1.32 1.36 -0.49
C GLY A 72 -0.65 2.20 0.59
N LEU A 73 0.50 1.74 1.10
CA LEU A 73 1.28 2.48 2.08
C LEU A 73 1.91 3.74 1.47
N GLN A 74 2.43 3.66 0.24
CA GLN A 74 2.94 4.82 -0.47
C GLN A 74 1.88 5.92 -0.60
N ASP A 75 0.66 5.55 -0.99
CA ASP A 75 -0.46 6.50 -1.12
C ASP A 75 -0.87 7.08 0.23
N GLN A 76 -0.87 6.26 1.30
CA GLN A 76 -1.13 6.71 2.66
C GLN A 76 -0.07 7.73 3.11
N MET A 77 1.22 7.42 2.93
CA MET A 77 2.33 8.31 3.30
C MET A 77 2.30 9.60 2.49
N LEU A 78 1.97 9.53 1.19
CA LEU A 78 1.79 10.70 0.34
C LEU A 78 0.67 11.60 0.86
N GLY A 79 -0.48 11.03 1.22
CA GLY A 79 -1.60 11.77 1.81
C GLY A 79 -1.20 12.48 3.10
N ILE A 80 -0.47 11.80 3.98
CA ILE A 80 0.02 12.38 5.24
C ILE A 80 1.01 13.53 4.98
N LEU A 81 1.94 13.35 4.04
CA LEU A 81 2.94 14.36 3.70
C LEU A 81 2.29 15.60 3.11
N VAL A 82 1.43 15.44 2.09
CA VAL A 82 0.73 16.55 1.44
C VAL A 82 -0.19 17.27 2.42
N ALA A 83 -0.88 16.55 3.32
CA ALA A 83 -1.69 17.17 4.36
C ALA A 83 -0.89 18.08 5.31
N LYS A 84 0.42 17.86 5.45
CA LYS A 84 1.31 18.66 6.31
C LYS A 84 2.04 19.77 5.55
N GLU A 85 2.47 19.54 4.32
CA GLU A 85 3.15 20.55 3.51
C GLU A 85 2.16 21.52 2.84
N GLU A 86 1.08 20.99 2.27
CA GLU A 86 0.09 21.74 1.50
C GLU A 86 -1.35 21.39 1.92
N PRO A 87 -1.78 21.84 3.11
CA PRO A 87 -3.07 21.47 3.68
C PRO A 87 -4.26 21.92 2.81
N ASP A 88 -4.13 23.02 2.08
CA ASP A 88 -5.20 23.55 1.24
C ASP A 88 -5.41 22.69 -0.02
N VAL A 89 -4.34 22.14 -0.59
CA VAL A 89 -4.41 21.20 -1.71
C VAL A 89 -5.09 19.91 -1.27
N GLU A 90 -4.75 19.41 -0.08
CA GLU A 90 -5.37 18.19 0.45
C GLU A 90 -6.85 18.40 0.81
N LYS A 91 -7.23 19.53 1.41
CA LYS A 91 -8.65 19.89 1.62
C LYS A 91 -9.41 19.97 0.30
N LYS A 92 -8.82 20.59 -0.72
CA LYS A 92 -9.42 20.69 -2.06
C LYS A 92 -9.63 19.31 -2.67
N ARG A 93 -8.67 18.39 -2.53
CA ARG A 93 -8.80 16.99 -2.96
C ARG A 93 -9.99 16.30 -2.28
N GLN A 94 -10.11 16.43 -0.96
CA GLN A 94 -11.19 15.81 -0.19
C GLN A 94 -12.56 16.35 -0.59
N ASN A 95 -12.69 17.66 -0.76
CA ASN A 95 -13.94 18.28 -1.24
C ASN A 95 -14.30 17.79 -2.65
N LEU A 96 -13.34 17.74 -3.58
CA LEU A 96 -13.57 17.25 -4.94
C LEU A 96 -14.06 15.80 -4.96
N ILE A 97 -13.57 14.94 -4.06
CA ILE A 97 -14.04 13.55 -3.95
C ILE A 97 -15.51 13.49 -3.55
N ILE A 98 -15.89 14.28 -2.52
CA ILE A 98 -17.27 14.33 -2.04
C ILE A 98 -18.18 14.89 -3.13
N GLU A 99 -17.79 16.00 -3.76
CA GLU A 99 -18.59 16.63 -4.82
C GLU A 99 -18.70 15.75 -6.07
N SER A 100 -17.64 15.02 -6.44
CA SER A 100 -17.65 14.09 -7.57
C SER A 100 -18.59 12.91 -7.29
N ALA A 101 -18.54 12.36 -6.07
CA ALA A 101 -19.46 11.29 -5.66
C ALA A 101 -20.92 11.76 -5.67
N GLN A 102 -21.20 12.97 -5.16
CA GLN A 102 -22.54 13.57 -5.20
C GLN A 102 -23.02 13.80 -6.63
N SER A 103 -22.16 14.32 -7.52
CA SER A 103 -22.50 14.57 -8.92
C SER A 103 -22.81 13.28 -9.67
N LYS A 104 -22.02 12.21 -9.43
CA LYS A 104 -22.28 10.87 -9.99
C LYS A 104 -23.57 10.26 -9.44
N ALA A 105 -23.86 10.42 -8.15
CA ALA A 105 -25.10 9.96 -7.54
C ALA A 105 -26.32 10.69 -8.13
N GLN A 106 -26.22 12.01 -8.36
CA GLN A 106 -27.27 12.80 -9.00
C GLN A 106 -27.54 12.37 -10.45
N LEU A 107 -26.49 12.07 -11.22
CA LEU A 107 -26.66 11.53 -12.58
C LEU A 107 -27.41 10.20 -12.54
N LYS A 108 -27.01 9.29 -11.65
CA LYS A 108 -27.70 8.01 -11.48
C LYS A 108 -29.16 8.18 -11.04
N GLU A 109 -29.44 9.10 -10.12
CA GLU A 109 -30.81 9.39 -9.68
C GLU A 109 -31.67 9.94 -10.82
N ILE A 110 -31.09 10.77 -11.70
CA ILE A 110 -31.78 11.25 -12.91
C ILE A 110 -32.04 10.09 -13.88
N GLU A 111 -31.07 9.20 -14.10
CA GLU A 111 -31.24 8.01 -14.95
C GLU A 111 -32.34 7.08 -14.41
N ASP A 112 -32.32 6.78 -13.11
CA ASP A 112 -33.30 5.91 -12.45
C ASP A 112 -34.71 6.52 -12.54
N LYS A 113 -34.85 7.85 -12.34
CA LYS A 113 -36.13 8.55 -12.51
C LYS A 113 -36.65 8.47 -13.95
N ILE A 114 -35.77 8.61 -14.95
CA ILE A 114 -36.16 8.48 -16.36
C ILE A 114 -36.66 7.06 -16.64
N LEU A 115 -35.96 6.03 -16.14
CA LEU A 115 -36.35 4.63 -16.30
C LEU A 115 -37.68 4.31 -15.61
N GLU A 116 -37.89 4.83 -14.40
CA GLU A 116 -39.14 4.66 -13.66
C GLU A 116 -40.32 5.29 -14.41
N LEU A 117 -40.16 6.52 -14.89
CA LEU A 117 -41.19 7.24 -15.64
C LEU A 117 -41.54 6.53 -16.96
N LEU A 118 -40.53 6.04 -17.69
CA LEU A 118 -40.74 5.26 -18.91
C LEU A 118 -41.45 3.93 -18.62
N SER A 119 -41.07 3.24 -17.53
CA SER A 119 -41.68 1.96 -17.13
C SER A 119 -43.12 2.10 -16.65
N ASN A 120 -43.46 3.23 -16.01
CA ASN A 120 -44.80 3.48 -15.46
C ASN A 120 -45.75 4.06 -16.52
N SER A 121 -45.24 4.66 -17.59
CA SER A 121 -46.04 5.15 -18.71
C SER A 121 -46.77 3.99 -19.41
N LYS A 122 -48.12 4.06 -19.45
CA LYS A 122 -48.98 3.08 -20.14
C LYS A 122 -49.75 3.79 -21.24
N GLY A 123 -49.57 3.37 -22.50
CA GLY A 123 -50.24 3.97 -23.66
C GLY A 123 -49.27 4.70 -24.60
N ASN A 124 -49.76 5.69 -25.33
CA ASN A 124 -48.94 6.49 -26.24
C ASN A 124 -48.12 7.53 -25.44
N ILE A 125 -46.81 7.29 -25.33
CA ILE A 125 -45.84 8.11 -24.59
C ILE A 125 -45.81 9.57 -25.08
N LEU A 126 -46.20 9.81 -26.33
CA LEU A 126 -46.19 11.15 -26.93
C LEU A 126 -47.34 12.05 -26.44
N ASP A 127 -48.36 11.49 -25.78
CA ASP A 127 -49.50 12.25 -25.26
C ASP A 127 -49.32 12.65 -23.79
N ASP A 128 -48.26 12.18 -23.13
CA ASP A 128 -47.95 12.47 -21.73
C ASP A 128 -47.08 13.74 -21.62
N GLU A 129 -47.75 14.88 -21.48
CA GLU A 129 -47.12 16.19 -21.38
C GLU A 129 -46.25 16.35 -20.11
N GLU A 130 -46.62 15.67 -19.01
CA GLU A 130 -45.83 15.65 -17.76
C GLU A 130 -44.53 14.86 -17.93
N LEU A 131 -44.58 13.74 -18.67
CA LEU A 131 -43.40 12.95 -19.01
C LEU A 131 -42.44 13.73 -19.92
N ILE A 132 -42.95 14.38 -20.97
CA ILE A 132 -42.15 15.16 -21.92
C ILE A 132 -41.44 16.33 -21.21
N THR A 133 -42.16 17.06 -20.35
CA THR A 133 -41.58 18.19 -19.59
C THR A 133 -40.54 17.71 -18.58
N THR A 134 -40.78 16.59 -17.89
CA THR A 134 -39.83 16.02 -16.94
C THR A 134 -38.57 15.50 -17.62
N LEU A 135 -38.69 14.86 -18.79
CA LEU A 135 -37.56 14.42 -19.62
C LEU A 135 -36.72 15.61 -20.12
N ALA A 136 -37.37 16.69 -20.57
CA ALA A 136 -36.68 17.89 -21.01
C ALA A 136 -35.88 18.54 -19.87
N ASN A 137 -36.50 18.68 -18.69
CA ASN A 137 -35.84 19.24 -17.50
C ASN A 137 -34.69 18.35 -17.00
N SER A 138 -34.86 17.03 -17.03
CA SER A 138 -33.85 16.04 -16.66
C SER A 138 -32.65 16.10 -17.60
N LYS A 139 -32.88 16.23 -18.91
CA LYS A 139 -31.82 16.40 -19.91
C LYS A 139 -30.99 17.66 -19.68
N VAL A 140 -31.64 18.81 -19.44
CA VAL A 140 -30.94 20.08 -19.17
C VAL A 140 -30.10 19.95 -17.89
N THR A 141 -30.65 19.32 -16.85
CA THR A 141 -29.95 19.13 -15.58
C THR A 141 -28.75 18.17 -15.72
N SER A 142 -28.90 17.07 -16.48
CA SER A 142 -27.82 16.12 -16.77
C SER A 142 -26.65 16.79 -17.48
N VAL A 143 -26.91 17.55 -18.55
CA VAL A 143 -25.87 18.27 -19.30
C VAL A 143 -25.10 19.23 -18.39
N ARG A 144 -25.81 19.96 -17.51
CA ARG A 144 -25.16 20.86 -16.54
C ARG A 144 -24.29 20.11 -15.53
N ILE A 145 -24.73 18.94 -15.06
CA ILE A 145 -23.93 18.11 -14.15
C ILE A 145 -22.70 17.56 -14.87
N GLU A 146 -22.83 17.11 -16.12
CA GLU A 146 -21.70 16.64 -16.93
C GLU A 146 -20.65 17.74 -17.16
N GLU A 147 -21.07 18.97 -17.41
CA GLU A 147 -20.16 20.12 -17.50
C GLU A 147 -19.40 20.35 -16.19
N ARG A 148 -20.10 20.31 -15.05
CA ARG A 148 -19.48 20.41 -13.72
C ARG A 148 -18.50 19.27 -13.47
N VAL A 149 -18.83 18.03 -13.84
CA VAL A 149 -17.93 16.88 -13.68
C VAL A 149 -16.65 17.09 -14.50
N LYS A 150 -16.76 17.59 -15.74
CA LYS A 150 -15.59 17.92 -16.57
C LYS A 150 -14.70 19.00 -15.94
N GLU A 151 -15.27 20.00 -15.29
CA GLU A 151 -14.51 21.02 -14.55
C GLU A 151 -13.83 20.45 -13.30
N GLN A 152 -14.52 19.57 -12.57
CA GLN A 152 -13.96 18.84 -11.42
C GLN A 152 -12.79 17.96 -11.83
N GLU A 153 -12.88 17.25 -12.95
CA GLU A 153 -11.80 16.41 -13.48
C GLU A 153 -10.55 17.23 -13.83
N LYS A 154 -10.72 18.39 -14.49
CA LYS A 154 -9.60 19.33 -14.75
C LYS A 154 -8.95 19.80 -13.45
N THR A 155 -9.78 20.13 -12.46
CA THR A 155 -9.28 20.60 -11.16
C THR A 155 -8.58 19.48 -10.40
N GLN A 156 -9.10 18.26 -10.48
CA GLN A 156 -8.51 17.06 -9.88
C GLN A 156 -7.15 16.73 -10.52
N ALA A 157 -7.01 16.90 -11.84
CA ALA A 157 -5.74 16.74 -12.53
C ALA A 157 -4.66 17.71 -12.01
N LEU A 158 -5.02 18.99 -11.81
CA LEU A 158 -4.10 20.00 -11.25
C LEU A 158 -3.69 19.67 -9.80
N VAL A 159 -4.66 19.24 -8.98
CA VAL A 159 -4.39 18.78 -7.61
C VAL A 159 -3.45 17.57 -7.63
N GLN A 160 -3.67 16.64 -8.56
CA GLN A 160 -2.84 15.45 -8.69
C GLN A 160 -1.41 15.79 -9.16
N GLU A 161 -1.24 16.74 -10.09
CA GLU A 161 0.07 17.24 -10.51
C GLU A 161 0.85 17.80 -9.32
N THR A 162 0.18 18.58 -8.47
CA THR A 162 0.80 19.13 -7.26
C THR A 162 1.23 18.00 -6.30
N ARG A 163 0.38 16.98 -6.11
CA ARG A 163 0.71 15.79 -5.28
C ARG A 163 1.88 14.99 -5.85
N GLN A 164 2.00 14.88 -7.18
CA GLN A 164 3.07 14.12 -7.83
C GLN A 164 4.47 14.62 -7.45
N THR A 165 4.60 15.93 -7.14
CA THR A 165 5.89 16.49 -6.70
C THR A 165 6.42 15.87 -5.41
N TYR A 166 5.55 15.35 -4.54
CA TYR A 166 5.90 14.76 -3.25
C TYR A 166 6.04 13.22 -3.29
N VAL A 167 5.65 12.57 -4.40
CA VAL A 167 5.70 11.10 -4.58
C VAL A 167 7.08 10.49 -4.30
N PRO A 168 8.22 11.09 -4.73
CA PRO A 168 9.52 10.50 -4.44
C PRO A 168 9.82 10.31 -2.95
N VAL A 169 9.24 11.15 -2.09
CA VAL A 169 9.40 11.04 -0.62
C VAL A 169 8.57 9.90 -0.08
N SER A 170 7.33 9.72 -0.57
CA SER A 170 6.44 8.65 -0.10
C SER A 170 6.86 7.27 -0.61
N VAL A 171 7.34 7.17 -1.86
CA VAL A 171 7.93 5.92 -2.42
C VAL A 171 9.08 5.45 -1.55
N ARG A 172 10.03 6.35 -1.26
CA ARG A 172 11.18 6.04 -0.40
C ARG A 172 10.74 5.70 1.01
N GLY A 173 9.76 6.44 1.56
CA GLY A 173 9.17 6.14 2.87
C GLY A 173 8.58 4.74 2.97
N SER A 174 7.73 4.35 2.02
CA SER A 174 7.11 3.03 1.95
C SER A 174 8.16 1.93 1.82
N ALA A 175 9.15 2.11 0.94
CA ALA A 175 10.24 1.15 0.80
C ALA A 175 11.01 0.89 2.09
N MET A 176 11.27 1.94 2.89
CA MET A 176 11.95 1.80 4.19
C MET A 176 11.10 1.09 5.24
N PHE A 177 9.76 1.24 5.20
CA PHE A 177 8.86 0.50 6.09
C PHE A 177 9.04 -1.00 5.92
N PHE A 178 9.01 -1.49 4.67
CA PHE A 178 9.13 -2.94 4.42
C PHE A 178 10.51 -3.48 4.80
N VAL A 179 11.58 -2.69 4.71
CA VAL A 179 12.89 -3.09 5.27
C VAL A 179 12.82 -3.26 6.78
N VAL A 180 12.17 -2.34 7.49
CA VAL A 180 12.02 -2.41 8.95
C VAL A 180 11.08 -3.53 9.38
N ALA A 181 9.99 -3.75 8.64
CA ALA A 181 9.06 -4.86 8.86
C ALA A 181 9.76 -6.21 8.68
N ASP A 182 10.63 -6.33 7.66
CA ASP A 182 11.40 -7.54 7.39
C ASP A 182 12.47 -7.86 8.44
N LEU A 183 12.77 -6.96 9.38
CA LEU A 183 13.71 -7.25 10.47
C LEU A 183 13.24 -8.38 11.39
N CYS A 184 11.93 -8.64 11.45
CA CYS A 184 11.38 -9.76 12.22
C CYS A 184 11.89 -11.12 11.72
N LYS A 185 12.33 -11.21 10.45
CA LYS A 185 12.94 -12.40 9.85
C LYS A 185 14.34 -12.70 10.39
N VAL A 186 15.03 -11.67 10.91
CA VAL A 186 16.36 -11.81 11.51
C VAL A 186 16.24 -12.21 12.97
N GLU A 187 15.40 -11.51 13.71
CA GLU A 187 15.07 -11.84 15.10
C GLU A 187 13.60 -11.53 15.35
N PRO A 188 12.78 -12.47 15.84
CA PRO A 188 11.34 -12.26 16.07
C PRO A 188 11.01 -11.10 17.02
N MET A 189 11.97 -10.66 17.83
CA MET A 189 11.81 -9.49 18.71
C MET A 189 11.74 -8.15 17.94
N TYR A 190 12.22 -8.10 16.70
CA TYR A 190 12.25 -6.88 15.87
C TYR A 190 10.93 -6.70 15.13
N GLN A 191 9.89 -6.37 15.88
CA GLN A 191 8.56 -6.08 15.34
C GLN A 191 8.17 -4.64 15.66
N TYR A 192 7.69 -3.93 14.64
CA TYR A 192 7.28 -2.53 14.74
C TYR A 192 5.89 -2.38 14.12
N SER A 193 5.03 -1.61 14.78
CA SER A 193 3.71 -1.32 14.23
C SER A 193 3.81 -0.24 13.14
N LEU A 194 2.88 -0.30 12.18
CA LEU A 194 2.74 0.74 11.17
C LEU A 194 2.45 2.11 11.80
N GLU A 195 1.66 2.15 12.87
CA GLU A 195 1.34 3.39 13.60
C GLU A 195 2.60 4.07 14.13
N TRP A 196 3.48 3.32 14.80
CA TRP A 196 4.76 3.83 15.30
C TRP A 196 5.64 4.37 14.17
N PHE A 197 5.69 3.67 13.03
CA PHE A 197 6.44 4.12 11.86
C PHE A 197 5.89 5.44 11.29
N VAL A 198 4.56 5.57 11.21
CA VAL A 198 3.89 6.80 10.77
C VAL A 198 4.18 7.97 11.72
N GLU A 199 4.27 7.74 13.03
CA GLU A 199 4.67 8.77 14.00
C GLU A 199 6.08 9.30 13.75
N ILE A 200 7.04 8.41 13.43
CA ILE A 200 8.40 8.80 13.05
C ILE A 200 8.39 9.61 11.76
N PHE A 201 7.60 9.21 10.77
CA PHE A 201 7.47 9.95 9.52
C PHE A 201 6.90 11.36 9.77
N LEU A 202 5.87 11.49 10.60
CA LEU A 202 5.33 12.78 11.03
C LEU A 202 6.35 13.63 11.79
N LEU A 203 7.16 13.02 12.65
CA LEU A 203 8.24 13.70 13.36
C LEU A 203 9.32 14.21 12.39
N ALA A 204 9.66 13.42 11.37
CA ALA A 204 10.61 13.82 10.33
C ALA A 204 10.11 15.03 9.54
N ILE A 205 8.84 15.05 9.13
CA ILE A 205 8.25 16.19 8.42
C ILE A 205 8.33 17.47 9.26
N LYS A 206 8.04 17.37 10.56
CA LYS A 206 8.07 18.49 11.52
C LYS A 206 9.48 19.03 11.75
N THR A 207 10.47 18.16 11.84
CA THR A 207 11.85 18.51 12.21
C THR A 207 12.76 18.81 11.03
N ALA A 208 12.40 18.39 9.82
CA ALA A 208 13.18 18.64 8.62
C ALA A 208 13.32 20.15 8.34
N GLU A 209 14.48 20.54 7.83
CA GLU A 209 14.79 21.93 7.46
C GLU A 209 13.87 22.45 6.35
N LYS A 210 13.37 23.67 6.50
CA LYS A 210 12.46 24.33 5.55
C LYS A 210 13.22 25.41 4.76
N PRO A 211 13.86 25.07 3.61
CA PRO A 211 14.48 26.08 2.76
C PRO A 211 13.42 26.96 2.11
N GLU A 212 13.55 28.29 2.24
CA GLU A 212 12.49 29.26 1.89
C GLU A 212 12.06 29.31 0.41
N ARG A 213 12.82 28.72 -0.53
CA ARG A 213 12.57 28.92 -1.97
C ARG A 213 12.82 27.73 -2.89
N ASN A 214 13.18 26.56 -2.36
CA ASN A 214 13.53 25.43 -3.24
C ASN A 214 12.86 24.13 -2.78
N LEU A 215 11.82 23.74 -3.52
CA LEU A 215 11.06 22.52 -3.30
C LEU A 215 11.97 21.28 -3.37
N GLN A 216 12.86 21.17 -4.37
CA GLN A 216 13.77 20.03 -4.49
C GLN A 216 14.68 19.89 -3.27
N ARG A 217 15.22 21.00 -2.75
CA ARG A 217 16.00 20.98 -1.50
C ARG A 217 15.15 20.57 -0.30
N ARG A 218 13.88 21.01 -0.24
CA ARG A 218 12.94 20.57 0.81
C ARG A 218 12.69 19.06 0.73
N LEU A 219 12.47 18.50 -0.46
CA LEU A 219 12.26 17.06 -0.65
C LEU A 219 13.48 16.23 -0.23
N MET A 220 14.69 16.66 -0.61
CA MET A 220 15.94 16.01 -0.19
C MET A 220 16.15 16.10 1.34
N ALA A 221 15.83 17.24 1.95
CA ALA A 221 15.91 17.42 3.40
C ALA A 221 14.92 16.52 4.14
N LEU A 222 13.67 16.40 3.64
CA LEU A 222 12.66 15.49 4.19
C LEU A 222 13.11 14.04 4.15
N GLN A 223 13.61 13.57 2.99
CA GLN A 223 14.10 12.20 2.83
C GLN A 223 15.29 11.91 3.75
N SER A 224 16.26 12.82 3.80
CA SER A 224 17.48 12.64 4.61
C SER A 224 17.15 12.63 6.11
N GLN A 225 16.29 13.56 6.55
CA GLN A 225 15.85 13.64 7.93
C GLN A 225 15.04 12.40 8.34
N PHE A 226 14.17 11.91 7.45
CA PHE A 226 13.39 10.71 7.70
C PHE A 226 14.27 9.48 7.89
N ILE A 227 15.20 9.22 6.96
CA ILE A 227 16.13 8.08 7.06
C ILE A 227 16.95 8.17 8.35
N LYS A 228 17.45 9.36 8.69
CA LYS A 228 18.24 9.57 9.90
C LYS A 228 17.44 9.22 11.16
N LEU A 229 16.24 9.79 11.31
CA LEU A 229 15.39 9.53 12.47
C LEU A 229 14.95 8.08 12.55
N LEU A 230 14.61 7.47 11.42
CA LEU A 230 14.26 6.06 11.36
C LEU A 230 15.43 5.19 11.83
N TYR A 231 16.62 5.43 11.29
CA TYR A 231 17.83 4.69 11.68
C TYR A 231 18.14 4.83 13.17
N GLU A 232 18.14 6.06 13.70
CA GLU A 232 18.38 6.32 15.13
C GLU A 232 17.37 5.58 16.01
N LYS A 233 16.07 5.70 15.71
CA LYS A 233 15.01 5.08 16.51
C LYS A 233 15.01 3.55 16.46
N VAL A 234 15.27 2.97 15.30
CA VAL A 234 15.39 1.51 15.17
C VAL A 234 16.69 1.02 15.81
N CYS A 235 17.79 1.76 15.71
CA CYS A 235 19.06 1.36 16.32
C CYS A 235 19.05 1.40 17.85
N ASP A 236 18.14 2.14 18.48
CA ASP A 236 17.93 2.13 19.93
C ASP A 236 17.34 0.79 20.43
N SER A 237 16.57 0.10 19.59
CA SER A 237 15.93 -1.19 19.92
C SER A 237 16.70 -2.42 19.39
N LEU A 238 17.68 -2.24 18.50
CA LEU A 238 18.47 -3.35 17.92
C LEU A 238 19.69 -3.74 18.76
N PHE A 239 20.02 -5.04 18.74
CA PHE A 239 21.30 -5.53 19.25
C PHE A 239 22.47 -4.94 18.44
N ALA A 240 23.61 -4.70 19.09
CA ALA A 240 24.79 -4.10 18.45
C ALA A 240 25.27 -4.85 17.20
N LYS A 241 25.14 -6.19 17.18
CA LYS A 241 25.50 -7.05 16.03
C LYS A 241 24.68 -6.73 14.76
N ASP A 242 23.43 -6.28 14.91
CA ASP A 242 22.49 -6.15 13.79
C ASP A 242 22.43 -4.70 13.25
N LYS A 243 23.04 -3.73 13.95
CA LYS A 243 23.02 -2.31 13.55
C LYS A 243 23.70 -2.05 12.20
N LEU A 244 24.80 -2.77 11.92
CA LEU A 244 25.51 -2.66 10.63
C LEU A 244 24.68 -3.27 9.50
N MET A 245 24.04 -4.41 9.76
CA MET A 245 23.14 -5.05 8.81
C MET A 245 21.98 -4.11 8.45
N LEU A 246 21.35 -3.45 9.43
CA LEU A 246 20.32 -2.45 9.15
C LEU A 246 20.83 -1.32 8.26
N SER A 247 22.02 -0.78 8.56
CA SER A 247 22.59 0.30 7.75
C SER A 247 22.81 -0.12 6.29
N LEU A 248 23.25 -1.36 6.06
CA LEU A 248 23.44 -1.92 4.73
C LEU A 248 22.09 -2.12 4.00
N LEU A 249 21.08 -2.67 4.68
CA LEU A 249 19.76 -2.90 4.10
C LEU A 249 19.06 -1.58 3.72
N LEU A 250 19.12 -0.56 4.58
CA LEU A 250 18.58 0.76 4.27
C LEU A 250 19.31 1.42 3.09
N ALA A 251 20.64 1.27 3.01
CA ALA A 251 21.42 1.79 1.90
C ALA A 251 21.06 1.11 0.57
N PHE A 252 21.00 -0.23 0.53
CA PHE A 252 20.57 -0.93 -0.67
C PHE A 252 19.16 -0.54 -1.09
N LYS A 253 18.23 -0.44 -0.13
CA LYS A 253 16.86 -0.04 -0.45
C LYS A 253 16.78 1.39 -0.98
N ALA A 254 17.59 2.31 -0.45
CA ALA A 254 17.69 3.67 -0.98
C ALA A 254 18.20 3.67 -2.43
N MET A 255 19.26 2.90 -2.72
CA MET A 255 19.84 2.80 -4.06
C MET A 255 18.91 2.10 -5.06
N GLU A 256 18.13 1.12 -4.62
CA GLU A 256 17.07 0.48 -5.42
C GLU A 256 16.00 1.48 -5.85
N VAL A 257 15.53 2.31 -4.91
CA VAL A 257 14.54 3.36 -5.21
C VAL A 257 15.11 4.39 -6.17
N ASP A 258 16.41 4.67 -6.09
CA ASP A 258 17.10 5.59 -6.98
C ASP A 258 17.49 4.95 -8.34
N HIS A 259 17.20 3.66 -8.53
CA HIS A 259 17.58 2.88 -9.71
C HIS A 259 19.08 2.93 -10.02
N THR A 260 19.91 3.06 -8.98
CA THR A 260 21.38 3.11 -9.09
C THR A 260 22.06 1.79 -8.75
N LEU A 261 21.30 0.83 -8.19
CA LEU A 261 21.80 -0.48 -7.80
C LEU A 261 21.45 -1.53 -8.84
N ASP A 262 22.49 -2.18 -9.39
CA ASP A 262 22.30 -3.39 -10.16
C ASP A 262 21.93 -4.56 -9.25
N GLN A 263 20.85 -5.25 -9.60
CA GLN A 263 20.36 -6.41 -8.85
C GLN A 263 21.31 -7.60 -8.97
N GLU A 264 22.02 -7.75 -10.09
CA GLU A 264 22.95 -8.85 -10.31
C GLU A 264 24.20 -8.68 -9.46
N GLU A 265 24.78 -7.47 -9.43
CA GLU A 265 25.90 -7.13 -8.54
C GLU A 265 25.53 -7.28 -7.07
N LYS A 266 24.34 -6.82 -6.68
CA LYS A 266 23.82 -6.99 -5.31
C LYS A 266 23.67 -8.47 -4.95
N ALA A 267 23.12 -9.28 -5.85
CA ALA A 267 22.96 -10.71 -5.64
C ALA A 267 24.32 -11.41 -5.50
N LEU A 268 25.29 -11.07 -6.35
CA LEU A 268 26.65 -11.59 -6.25
C LEU A 268 27.29 -11.23 -4.89
N LEU A 269 27.16 -9.98 -4.46
CA LEU A 269 27.70 -9.50 -3.18
C LEU A 269 27.08 -10.23 -1.98
N LEU A 270 25.76 -10.45 -1.98
CA LEU A 270 25.03 -11.03 -0.86
C LEU A 270 25.07 -12.55 -0.82
N VAL A 271 24.86 -13.21 -1.97
CA VAL A 271 24.80 -14.67 -2.08
C VAL A 271 26.21 -15.26 -2.17
N CYS A 272 27.22 -14.45 -2.48
CA CYS A 272 28.59 -14.88 -2.68
C CYS A 272 28.64 -16.08 -3.64
N GLY A 273 28.27 -15.86 -4.91
CA GLY A 273 28.56 -16.71 -6.06
C GLY A 273 28.42 -18.23 -5.85
N ALA A 274 27.40 -18.85 -6.45
CA ALA A 274 27.35 -20.31 -6.53
C ALA A 274 28.66 -20.81 -7.15
N THR A 275 29.38 -21.70 -6.45
CA THR A 275 30.71 -22.25 -6.78
C THR A 275 30.74 -23.04 -8.10
N GLY A 276 30.39 -22.41 -9.21
CA GLY A 276 30.03 -23.08 -10.46
C GLY A 276 30.33 -22.29 -11.73
N ALA A 277 31.00 -21.12 -11.66
CA ALA A 277 31.45 -20.46 -12.87
C ALA A 277 32.54 -21.27 -13.60
N LYS A 278 32.45 -21.23 -14.93
CA LYS A 278 33.28 -21.97 -15.87
C LYS A 278 34.76 -21.80 -15.54
N ALA A 279 35.49 -22.92 -15.51
CA ALA A 279 36.91 -22.98 -15.18
C ALA A 279 37.78 -22.15 -16.13
N ARG A 280 37.91 -20.84 -15.88
CA ARG A 280 38.97 -20.02 -16.46
C ARG A 280 40.29 -20.45 -15.80
N PRO A 281 41.35 -20.68 -16.58
CA PRO A 281 42.63 -21.09 -16.01
C PRO A 281 43.16 -19.99 -15.09
N ARG A 282 43.36 -20.36 -13.82
CA ARG A 282 43.90 -19.46 -12.80
C ARG A 282 45.33 -19.02 -13.18
N PRO A 283 45.67 -17.72 -13.05
CA PRO A 283 47.05 -17.26 -13.16
C PRO A 283 47.94 -17.98 -12.13
N LYS A 284 49.19 -18.28 -12.48
CA LYS A 284 50.17 -18.88 -11.55
C LYS A 284 50.61 -17.87 -10.50
N ALA A 285 49.73 -17.56 -9.55
CA ALA A 285 49.95 -16.65 -8.45
C ALA A 285 49.66 -17.37 -7.14
N GLU A 286 50.66 -17.53 -6.27
CA GLU A 286 50.53 -18.27 -5.00
C GLU A 286 49.58 -17.60 -4.01
N TRP A 287 49.41 -16.28 -4.08
CA TRP A 287 48.56 -15.49 -3.18
C TRP A 287 47.06 -15.59 -3.48
N LEU A 288 46.67 -16.05 -4.66
CA LEU A 288 45.29 -16.04 -5.13
C LEU A 288 44.65 -17.42 -4.93
N SER A 289 43.64 -17.57 -4.08
CA SER A 289 42.96 -18.87 -3.92
C SER A 289 42.06 -19.21 -5.12
N ASP A 290 41.77 -20.49 -5.34
CA ASP A 290 40.85 -20.92 -6.42
C ASP A 290 39.43 -20.35 -6.21
N VAL A 291 39.01 -20.17 -4.96
CA VAL A 291 37.73 -19.55 -4.60
C VAL A 291 37.73 -18.06 -4.95
N SER A 292 38.82 -17.36 -4.65
CA SER A 292 38.99 -15.94 -5.00
C SER A 292 39.01 -15.73 -6.52
N TRP A 293 39.65 -16.64 -7.26
CA TRP A 293 39.70 -16.58 -8.73
C TRP A 293 38.34 -16.84 -9.38
N GLY A 294 37.57 -17.82 -8.88
CA GLY A 294 36.20 -18.05 -9.33
C GLY A 294 35.33 -16.81 -9.18
N ARG A 295 35.44 -16.12 -8.05
CA ARG A 295 34.70 -14.86 -7.77
C ARG A 295 35.11 -13.70 -8.68
N ILE A 296 36.40 -13.54 -8.94
CA ILE A 296 36.89 -12.51 -9.87
C ILE A 296 36.40 -12.81 -11.29
N SER A 297 36.37 -14.09 -11.68
CA SER A 297 35.86 -14.50 -12.99
C SER A 297 34.35 -14.24 -13.13
N GLU A 298 33.57 -14.48 -12.08
CA GLU A 298 32.14 -14.16 -12.04
C GLU A 298 31.88 -12.65 -12.08
N LEU A 299 32.70 -11.86 -11.39
CA LEU A 299 32.61 -10.40 -11.44
C LEU A 299 32.92 -9.87 -12.85
N GLU A 300 33.95 -10.41 -13.51
CA GLU A 300 34.31 -10.05 -14.89
C GLU A 300 33.21 -10.43 -15.89
N ASP A 301 32.42 -11.46 -15.62
CA ASP A 301 31.28 -11.84 -16.47
C ASP A 301 30.10 -10.87 -16.38
N LEU A 302 30.00 -10.08 -15.30
CA LEU A 302 28.95 -9.09 -15.08
C LEU A 302 29.29 -7.71 -15.66
N GLY A 303 30.57 -7.35 -15.83
CA GLY A 303 30.97 -6.06 -16.42
C GLY A 303 32.43 -5.67 -16.23
#